data_AF-A0A953WRJ7-F1
#
_entry.id   AF-A0A953WRJ7-F1
#
_cell.length_a   1.000
_cell.length_b   1.000
_cell.length_c   1.000
_cell.angle_alpha   90.00
_cell.angle_beta   90.00
_cell.angle_gamma   90.00
#
_symmetry.space_group_name_H-M   'P 1'
#
loop_
_entity.id
_entity.type
_entity.pdbx_description
1 polymer ?
#
loop_
_entity_poly.entity_id
_entity_poly.type
_entity_poly.pdbx_seq_one_letter_code
_entity_poly.pdbx_strand_id
1 'polypeptide(L)'
;MSMIWWILPAIAGVIGLMLLFAGFGKLANLRPASGGLRLLFGVGFLGLAGIVAFAGLNLQTYKRLTKERYAATVKFTAVENQPDAYYVDMTLSDGSKKLEADGSQPILQGNQFEVGAQVIKFKPMANMLGYDSIYRLDYIEGREARRYSTEAVKTAETNGIALATNPGLDVHALATQQGGRFGIDAEYGSASYQPMGDGYEYVVNISQDAMIARPTEETRLKIEKAAYPGYETGKEVNQ
;
A
#
# COMPACT_ATOMS: atom_id res chain seq x y z
N MET A 1 14.42 5.44 7.65
CA MET A 1 15.60 5.57 6.75
C MET A 1 16.71 6.19 7.58
N SER A 2 17.97 5.76 7.42
CA SER A 2 19.08 6.34 8.16
C SER A 2 19.20 7.83 7.85
N MET A 3 19.35 8.67 8.88
CA MET A 3 19.49 10.13 8.80
C MET A 3 20.71 10.55 7.94
N ILE A 4 21.59 9.60 7.63
CA ILE A 4 22.82 9.78 6.86
C ILE A 4 22.60 10.35 5.45
N TRP A 5 21.48 10.04 4.79
CA TRP A 5 21.13 10.52 3.45
C TRP A 5 20.81 12.03 3.40
N TRP A 6 20.62 12.64 4.57
CA TRP A 6 20.41 14.08 4.72
C TRP A 6 21.64 14.76 5.31
N ILE A 7 22.27 14.12 6.31
CA ILE A 7 23.42 14.67 7.01
C ILE A 7 24.64 14.81 6.08
N LEU A 8 24.98 13.77 5.33
CA LEU A 8 26.18 13.80 4.46
C LEU A 8 26.10 14.86 3.36
N PRO A 9 25.03 14.98 2.56
CA PRO A 9 24.95 16.04 1.57
C PRO A 9 24.84 17.43 2.21
N ALA A 10 24.22 17.57 3.39
CA ALA A 10 24.20 18.84 4.11
C ALA A 10 25.61 19.29 4.52
N ILE A 11 26.41 18.40 5.12
CA ILE A 11 27.80 18.69 5.50
C ILE A 11 28.63 19.02 4.26
N ALA A 12 28.55 18.19 3.20
CA ALA A 12 29.25 18.43 1.95
C ALA A 12 28.85 19.78 1.31
N GLY A 13 27.56 20.13 1.36
CA GLY A 13 27.04 21.40 0.87
C GLY A 13 27.59 22.59 1.66
N VAL A 14 27.62 22.50 2.99
CA VAL A 14 28.22 23.54 3.86
C VAL A 14 29.70 23.73 3.55
N ILE A 15 30.46 22.64 3.44
CA ILE A 15 31.88 22.69 3.07
C ILE A 15 32.05 23.33 1.69
N GLY A 16 31.22 22.94 0.71
CA GLY A 16 31.23 23.49 -0.63
C GLY A 16 30.98 25.01 -0.64
N LEU A 17 29.96 25.48 0.10
CA LEU A 17 29.66 26.91 0.24
C LEU A 17 30.83 27.68 0.90
N MET A 18 31.40 27.14 1.98
CA MET A 18 32.55 27.75 2.65
C MET A 18 33.74 27.90 1.69
N LEU A 19 34.02 26.89 0.88
CA LEU A 19 35.08 26.92 -0.13
C LEU A 19 34.80 27.93 -1.25
N LEU A 20 33.54 28.04 -1.69
CA LEU A 20 33.15 29.05 -2.66
C LEU A 20 33.39 30.48 -2.15
N PHE A 21 32.86 30.81 -0.96
CA PHE A 21 33.05 32.13 -0.37
C PHE A 21 34.54 32.44 -0.13
N ALA A 22 35.30 31.47 0.36
CA ALA A 22 36.73 31.60 0.56
C ALA A 22 37.52 31.69 -0.76
N GLY A 23 37.03 31.09 -1.84
CA GLY A 23 37.59 31.17 -3.19
C GLY A 23 37.38 32.55 -3.81
N PHE A 24 36.14 33.06 -3.77
CA PHE A 24 35.82 34.43 -4.21
C PHE A 24 36.61 35.48 -3.41
N GLY A 25 36.71 35.32 -2.09
CA GLY A 25 37.53 36.21 -1.26
C GLY A 25 39.01 36.20 -1.64
N LYS A 26 39.57 35.07 -2.09
CA LYS A 26 40.97 35.00 -2.57
C LYS A 26 41.15 35.61 -3.96
N LEU A 27 40.16 35.47 -4.85
CA LEU A 27 40.17 36.15 -6.15
C LEU A 27 40.12 37.66 -5.99
N ALA A 28 39.26 38.18 -5.11
CA ALA A 28 39.18 39.61 -4.80
C ALA A 28 40.50 40.17 -4.24
N ASN A 29 41.30 39.34 -3.57
CA ASN A 29 42.63 39.67 -3.07
C ASN A 29 43.76 39.40 -4.08
N LEU A 30 43.44 39.29 -5.38
CA LEU A 30 44.41 39.06 -6.47
C LEU A 30 45.25 37.78 -6.32
N ARG A 31 44.70 36.73 -5.70
CA ARG A 31 45.36 35.41 -5.57
C ARG A 31 44.67 34.35 -6.43
N PRO A 32 44.80 34.40 -7.78
CA PRO A 32 43.96 33.65 -8.71
C PRO A 32 44.10 32.14 -8.60
N ALA A 33 45.32 31.60 -8.47
CA ALA A 33 45.53 30.15 -8.35
C ALA A 33 44.83 29.56 -7.11
N SER A 34 45.03 30.17 -5.94
CA SER A 34 44.42 29.72 -4.70
C SER A 34 42.89 29.91 -4.68
N GLY A 35 42.41 30.98 -5.31
CA GLY A 35 40.97 31.24 -5.45
C GLY A 35 40.31 30.24 -6.39
N GLY A 36 40.90 30.02 -7.56
CA GLY A 36 40.40 29.06 -8.56
C GLY A 36 40.34 27.63 -8.02
N LEU A 37 41.38 27.16 -7.32
CA LEU A 37 41.38 25.82 -6.71
C LEU A 37 40.26 25.66 -5.68
N ARG A 38 40.03 26.67 -4.82
CA ARG A 38 38.94 26.66 -3.84
C ARG A 38 37.57 26.67 -4.50
N LEU A 39 37.41 27.44 -5.58
CA LEU A 39 36.17 27.41 -6.36
C LEU A 39 35.91 26.03 -6.98
N LEU A 40 36.93 25.40 -7.57
CA LEU A 40 36.81 24.05 -8.16
C LEU A 40 36.35 23.03 -7.12
N PHE A 41 37.00 22.98 -5.95
CA PHE A 41 36.56 22.09 -4.87
C PHE A 41 35.19 22.49 -4.32
N GLY A 42 34.88 23.77 -4.19
CA GLY A 42 33.58 24.25 -3.74
C GLY A 42 32.45 23.77 -4.65
N VAL A 43 32.60 23.93 -5.98
CA VAL A 43 31.67 23.40 -6.98
C VAL A 43 31.62 21.87 -6.90
N GLY A 44 32.75 21.19 -6.76
CA GLY A 44 32.80 19.73 -6.65
C GLY A 44 32.03 19.20 -5.45
N PHE A 45 32.21 19.79 -4.26
CA PHE A 45 31.49 19.43 -3.05
C PHE A 45 29.99 19.73 -3.15
N LEU A 46 29.60 20.85 -3.77
CA LEU A 46 28.19 21.17 -4.01
C LEU A 46 27.55 20.21 -5.02
N GLY A 47 28.26 19.87 -6.10
CA GLY A 47 27.81 18.89 -7.08
C GLY A 47 27.61 17.52 -6.44
N LEU A 48 28.58 17.07 -5.63
CA LEU A 48 28.48 15.81 -4.89
C LEU A 48 27.31 15.83 -3.90
N ALA A 49 27.15 16.91 -3.13
CA ALA A 49 26.03 17.08 -2.22
C ALA A 49 24.69 17.00 -2.96
N GLY A 50 24.58 17.66 -4.11
CA GLY A 50 23.39 17.59 -4.98
C GLY A 50 23.11 16.16 -5.43
N ILE A 51 24.09 15.47 -6.01
CA ILE A 51 23.95 14.08 -6.48
C ILE A 51 23.49 13.15 -5.35
N VAL A 52 24.12 13.23 -4.18
CA VAL A 52 23.78 12.37 -3.03
C VAL A 52 22.38 12.70 -2.50
N ALA A 53 22.01 13.98 -2.41
CA ALA A 53 20.66 14.38 -1.99
C ALA A 53 19.59 13.91 -2.98
N PHE A 54 19.80 14.06 -4.29
CA PHE A 54 18.89 13.57 -5.32
C PHE A 54 18.77 12.05 -5.30
N ALA A 55 19.88 11.32 -5.15
CA ALA A 55 19.87 9.87 -4.98
C ALA A 55 19.10 9.45 -3.72
N GLY A 56 19.28 10.17 -2.61
CA GLY A 56 18.55 9.95 -1.36
C GLY A 56 17.03 10.15 -1.52
N LEU A 57 16.62 11.25 -2.15
CA LEU A 57 15.21 11.54 -2.47
C LEU A 57 14.59 10.48 -3.38
N ASN A 58 15.34 10.06 -4.40
CA ASN A 58 14.90 9.06 -5.35
C ASN A 58 14.70 7.70 -4.65
N LEU A 59 15.69 7.24 -3.87
CA LEU A 59 15.59 5.98 -3.11
C LEU A 59 14.49 6.00 -2.05
N GLN A 60 14.28 7.15 -1.39
CA GLN A 60 13.18 7.34 -0.45
C GLN A 60 11.83 7.16 -1.14
N THR A 61 11.69 7.66 -2.36
CA THR A 61 10.46 7.54 -3.15
C THR A 61 10.12 6.07 -3.39
N TYR A 62 11.09 5.26 -3.83
CA TYR A 62 10.90 3.82 -4.00
C TYR A 62 10.44 3.12 -2.72
N LYS A 63 11.10 3.38 -1.59
CA LYS A 63 10.73 2.77 -0.30
C LYS A 63 9.32 3.13 0.16
N ARG A 64 8.82 4.33 -0.17
CA ARG A 64 7.47 4.75 0.22
C ARG A 64 6.40 4.16 -0.69
N LEU A 65 6.68 4.06 -1.98
CA LEU A 65 5.80 3.45 -2.98
C LEU A 65 5.61 1.95 -2.72
N THR A 66 6.67 1.24 -2.33
CA THR A 66 6.60 -0.20 -2.04
C THR A 66 6.21 -0.53 -0.60
N LYS A 67 5.93 0.48 0.23
CA LYS A 67 5.54 0.26 1.62
C LYS A 67 4.14 -0.35 1.67
N GLU A 68 4.05 -1.47 2.36
CA GLU A 68 2.79 -2.11 2.69
C GLU A 68 2.61 -2.10 4.20
N ARG A 69 1.35 -1.93 4.63
CA ARG A 69 0.97 -1.98 6.04
C ARG A 69 0.01 -3.13 6.25
N TYR A 70 0.23 -3.87 7.32
CA TYR A 70 -0.71 -4.88 7.79
C TYR A 70 -2.07 -4.25 8.10
N ALA A 71 -3.13 -4.82 7.53
CA ALA A 71 -4.51 -4.38 7.73
C ALA A 71 -5.31 -5.44 8.50
N ALA A 72 -5.20 -6.71 8.13
CA ALA A 72 -5.86 -7.82 8.80
C ALA A 72 -5.25 -9.17 8.43
N THR A 73 -5.54 -10.20 9.23
CA THR A 73 -5.43 -11.61 8.85
C THR A 73 -6.82 -12.19 8.78
N VAL A 74 -7.10 -13.00 7.76
CA VAL A 74 -8.40 -13.65 7.56
C VAL A 74 -8.18 -15.14 7.36
N LYS A 75 -8.89 -15.97 8.13
CA LYS A 75 -8.88 -17.42 8.01
C LYS A 75 -10.29 -17.96 7.80
N PHE A 76 -10.39 -18.98 6.95
CA PHE A 76 -11.62 -19.64 6.57
C PHE A 76 -11.66 -21.08 7.06
N THR A 77 -12.80 -21.51 7.58
CA THR A 77 -13.06 -22.90 7.97
C THR A 77 -14.41 -23.32 7.40
N ALA A 78 -14.49 -24.47 6.73
CA ALA A 78 -15.73 -24.91 6.11
C ALA A 78 -16.84 -25.12 7.15
N VAL A 79 -18.06 -24.72 6.79
CA VAL A 79 -19.26 -25.01 7.58
C VAL A 79 -19.73 -26.43 7.23
N GLU A 80 -19.93 -27.25 8.26
CA GLU A 80 -20.32 -28.64 8.06
C GLU A 80 -21.68 -28.73 7.33
N ASN A 81 -21.74 -29.60 6.32
CA ASN A 81 -22.95 -29.84 5.51
C ASN A 81 -23.49 -28.59 4.76
N GLN A 82 -22.70 -27.53 4.61
CA GLN A 82 -23.05 -26.35 3.81
C GLN A 82 -21.97 -26.11 2.74
N PRO A 83 -22.21 -26.53 1.49
CA PRO A 83 -21.28 -26.29 0.39
C PRO A 83 -21.01 -24.79 0.21
N ASP A 84 -19.76 -24.44 -0.05
CA ASP A 84 -19.32 -23.06 -0.28
C ASP A 84 -19.72 -22.07 0.83
N ALA A 85 -19.81 -22.55 2.09
CA ALA A 85 -20.01 -21.71 3.26
C ALA A 85 -18.82 -21.85 4.20
N TYR A 86 -18.29 -20.72 4.67
CA TYR A 86 -17.09 -20.68 5.50
C TYR A 86 -17.25 -19.74 6.69
N TYR A 87 -16.90 -20.24 7.88
CA TYR A 87 -16.66 -19.39 9.04
C TYR A 87 -15.45 -18.49 8.78
N VAL A 88 -15.56 -17.22 9.18
CA VAL A 88 -14.51 -16.21 9.03
C VAL A 88 -13.90 -15.88 10.39
N ASP A 89 -12.62 -16.18 10.57
CA ASP A 89 -11.80 -15.65 11.65
C ASP A 89 -10.95 -14.50 11.11
N MET A 90 -11.44 -13.27 11.30
CA MET A 90 -10.74 -12.05 10.90
C MET A 90 -10.20 -11.30 12.11
N THR A 91 -8.89 -11.08 12.12
CA THR A 91 -8.19 -10.26 13.12
C THR A 91 -7.63 -9.00 12.46
N LEU A 92 -8.04 -7.83 12.94
CA LEU A 92 -7.60 -6.54 12.41
C LEU A 92 -6.20 -6.14 12.88
N SER A 93 -5.67 -5.06 12.29
CA SER A 93 -4.37 -4.48 12.64
C SER A 93 -4.26 -3.97 14.08
N ASP A 94 -5.38 -3.66 14.73
CA ASP A 94 -5.45 -3.28 16.14
C ASP A 94 -5.60 -4.50 17.09
N GLY A 95 -5.61 -5.71 16.54
CA GLY A 95 -5.80 -6.96 17.27
C GLY A 95 -7.26 -7.32 17.57
N SER A 96 -8.23 -6.48 17.20
CA SER A 96 -9.64 -6.80 17.36
C SER A 96 -10.07 -7.93 16.42
N LYS A 97 -10.91 -8.83 16.93
CA LYS A 97 -11.56 -9.86 16.12
C LYS A 97 -12.92 -9.38 15.62
N LYS A 98 -13.28 -9.73 14.39
CA LYS A 98 -14.62 -9.50 13.86
C LYS A 98 -15.53 -10.68 14.18
N LEU A 99 -16.64 -10.35 14.84
CA LEU A 99 -17.69 -11.26 15.27
C LEU A 99 -19.04 -10.64 14.92
N GLU A 100 -20.06 -11.49 14.80
CA GLU A 100 -21.45 -11.07 14.70
C GLU A 100 -21.92 -10.40 16.00
N ALA A 101 -23.08 -9.73 15.94
CA ALA A 101 -23.65 -9.04 17.10
C ALA A 101 -23.93 -9.96 18.30
N ASP A 102 -24.16 -11.25 18.04
CA ASP A 102 -24.36 -12.29 19.06
C ASP A 102 -23.05 -12.94 19.55
N GLY A 103 -21.89 -12.48 19.06
CA GLY A 103 -20.56 -12.99 19.41
C GLY A 103 -20.13 -14.24 18.62
N SER A 104 -20.93 -14.72 17.67
CA SER A 104 -20.56 -15.84 16.81
C SER A 104 -19.60 -15.43 15.69
N GLN A 105 -18.96 -16.42 15.06
CA GLN A 105 -18.13 -16.17 13.87
C GLN A 105 -19.02 -15.92 12.65
N PRO A 106 -18.76 -14.85 11.87
CA PRO A 106 -19.47 -14.59 10.63
C PRO A 106 -19.32 -15.74 9.64
N ILE A 107 -20.32 -15.96 8.80
CA ILE A 107 -20.27 -16.93 7.70
C ILE A 107 -20.34 -16.19 6.37
N LEU A 108 -19.40 -16.47 5.48
CA LEU A 108 -19.43 -16.00 4.09
C LEU A 108 -19.78 -17.16 3.15
N GLN A 109 -20.57 -16.86 2.13
CA GLN A 109 -21.00 -17.80 1.10
C GLN A 109 -20.27 -17.56 -0.22
N GLY A 110 -20.05 -18.64 -0.96
CA GLY A 110 -19.37 -18.69 -2.24
C GLY A 110 -17.93 -19.20 -2.15
N ASN A 111 -17.22 -19.13 -3.27
CA ASN A 111 -15.87 -19.70 -3.42
C ASN A 111 -14.76 -18.65 -3.50
N GLN A 112 -15.08 -17.36 -3.37
CA GLN A 112 -14.12 -16.27 -3.18
C GLN A 112 -14.60 -15.31 -2.10
N PHE A 113 -13.67 -14.65 -1.43
CA PHE A 113 -13.97 -13.47 -0.63
C PHE A 113 -13.43 -12.23 -1.32
N GLU A 114 -14.02 -11.08 -1.01
CA GLU A 114 -13.46 -9.76 -1.30
C GLU A 114 -13.39 -8.94 -0.01
N VAL A 115 -12.28 -8.23 0.17
CA VAL A 115 -12.10 -7.25 1.25
C VAL A 115 -11.89 -5.88 0.63
N GLY A 116 -12.73 -4.92 1.04
CA GLY A 116 -12.75 -3.56 0.53
C GLY A 116 -12.27 -2.54 1.58
N ALA A 117 -11.69 -1.45 1.10
CA ALA A 117 -11.26 -0.32 1.90
C ALA A 117 -11.49 1.01 1.18
N GLN A 118 -11.81 2.03 1.96
CA GLN A 118 -11.78 3.43 1.53
C GLN A 118 -10.39 3.99 1.76
N VAL A 119 -9.82 4.68 0.78
CA VAL A 119 -8.43 5.14 0.81
C VAL A 119 -8.36 6.64 0.52
N ILE A 120 -7.67 7.37 1.39
CA ILE A 120 -7.34 8.78 1.22
C ILE A 120 -5.85 8.88 0.91
N LYS A 121 -5.54 9.33 -0.29
CA LYS A 121 -4.19 9.57 -0.78
C LYS A 121 -3.81 11.03 -0.67
N PHE A 122 -2.53 11.29 -0.55
CA PHE A 122 -1.99 12.65 -0.64
C PHE A 122 -1.22 12.80 -1.95
N LYS A 123 -1.22 14.01 -2.52
CA LYS A 123 -0.44 14.33 -3.72
C LYS A 123 1.04 13.98 -3.50
N PRO A 124 1.79 13.62 -4.56
CA PRO A 124 3.16 13.11 -4.46
C PRO A 124 4.11 13.97 -3.60
N MET A 125 3.97 15.29 -3.62
CA MET A 125 4.80 16.18 -2.80
C MET A 125 4.56 16.03 -1.29
N ALA A 126 3.35 15.73 -0.85
CA ALA A 126 3.06 15.42 0.55
C ALA A 126 3.58 14.03 0.93
N ASN A 127 3.58 13.09 -0.01
CA ASN A 127 4.25 11.80 0.17
C ASN A 127 5.78 11.99 0.35
N MET A 128 6.39 13.00 -0.27
CA MET A 128 7.82 13.30 -0.03
C MET A 128 8.09 13.78 1.40
N LEU A 129 7.09 14.39 2.06
CA LEU A 129 7.18 14.87 3.45
C LEU A 129 6.84 13.81 4.51
N GLY A 130 6.60 12.56 4.11
CA GLY A 130 6.40 11.46 5.05
C GLY A 130 4.94 11.17 5.42
N TYR A 131 3.96 11.75 4.72
CA TYR A 131 2.56 11.36 4.83
C TYR A 131 2.28 10.10 4.01
N ASP A 132 1.77 9.04 4.64
CA ASP A 132 1.31 7.82 3.95
C ASP A 132 -0.20 7.95 3.67
N SER A 133 -0.72 7.17 2.72
CA SER A 133 -2.18 7.05 2.56
C SER A 133 -2.85 6.70 3.89
N ILE A 134 -4.08 7.15 4.08
CA ILE A 134 -4.92 6.74 5.21
C ILE A 134 -5.98 5.82 4.65
N TYR A 135 -6.33 4.79 5.40
CA TYR A 135 -7.32 3.81 4.96
C TYR A 135 -8.27 3.44 6.09
N ARG A 136 -9.45 2.99 5.70
CA ARG A 136 -10.42 2.34 6.57
C ARG A 136 -10.96 1.12 5.84
N LEU A 137 -10.82 -0.06 6.44
CA LEU A 137 -11.49 -1.26 5.93
C LEU A 137 -13.01 -1.03 6.00
N ASP A 138 -13.69 -1.30 4.90
CA ASP A 138 -15.10 -0.96 4.72
C ASP A 138 -15.98 -2.19 4.84
N TYR A 139 -15.63 -3.26 4.11
CA TYR A 139 -16.38 -4.52 4.13
C TYR A 139 -15.48 -5.73 3.88
N ILE A 140 -15.98 -6.91 4.26
CA ILE A 140 -15.57 -8.19 3.70
C ILE A 140 -16.83 -8.94 3.27
N GLU A 141 -16.82 -9.54 2.08
CA GLU A 141 -17.96 -10.25 1.53
C GLU A 141 -17.55 -11.56 0.83
N GLY A 142 -18.48 -12.51 0.78
CA GLY A 142 -18.41 -13.74 0.02
C GLY A 142 -19.01 -13.55 -1.36
N ARG A 143 -18.37 -14.12 -2.38
CA ARG A 143 -18.67 -13.85 -3.78
C ARG A 143 -18.32 -15.06 -4.67
N GLU A 144 -19.08 -15.29 -5.74
CA GLU A 144 -18.81 -16.37 -6.71
C GLU A 144 -17.74 -16.04 -7.75
N ALA A 145 -16.69 -16.84 -7.93
CA ALA A 145 -15.61 -16.55 -8.89
C ALA A 145 -16.11 -16.26 -10.32
N ARG A 146 -17.21 -16.92 -10.74
CA ARG A 146 -17.87 -16.71 -12.03
C ARG A 146 -19.28 -16.14 -11.86
N ARG A 147 -19.40 -14.84 -11.54
CA ARG A 147 -20.70 -14.15 -11.39
C ARG A 147 -21.44 -13.86 -12.70
N TYR A 148 -20.72 -13.75 -13.82
CA TYR A 148 -21.28 -13.26 -15.08
C TYR A 148 -21.02 -14.25 -16.22
N SER A 149 -21.93 -14.28 -17.19
CA SER A 149 -21.73 -14.97 -18.47
C SER A 149 -21.99 -14.01 -19.63
N THR A 150 -21.45 -14.34 -20.81
CA THR A 150 -21.65 -13.54 -22.04
C THR A 150 -23.01 -13.78 -22.71
N GLU A 151 -23.77 -14.76 -22.24
CA GLU A 151 -25.01 -15.22 -22.87
C GLU A 151 -26.24 -14.40 -22.45
N ALA A 152 -26.27 -13.96 -21.19
CA ALA A 152 -27.40 -13.25 -20.62
C ALA A 152 -26.98 -12.36 -19.45
N VAL A 153 -27.73 -11.30 -19.23
CA VAL A 153 -27.65 -10.51 -18.00
C VAL A 153 -28.06 -11.41 -16.83
N LYS A 154 -27.23 -11.46 -15.79
CA LYS A 154 -27.48 -12.23 -14.57
C LYS A 154 -27.40 -11.32 -13.34
N THR A 155 -28.23 -11.64 -12.36
CA THR A 155 -28.08 -11.13 -11.00
C THR A 155 -27.08 -11.99 -10.26
N ALA A 156 -26.22 -11.36 -9.46
CA ALA A 156 -25.34 -12.06 -8.55
C ALA A 156 -25.53 -11.52 -7.14
N GLU A 157 -25.71 -12.43 -6.20
CA GLU A 157 -25.89 -12.11 -4.79
C GLU A 157 -24.57 -12.32 -4.05
N THR A 158 -24.27 -11.43 -3.11
CA THR A 158 -23.15 -11.54 -2.17
C THR A 158 -23.70 -11.40 -0.75
N ASN A 159 -23.00 -11.98 0.22
CA ASN A 159 -23.25 -11.73 1.63
C ASN A 159 -21.97 -11.21 2.27
N GLY A 160 -22.07 -10.21 3.13
CA GLY A 160 -20.90 -9.57 3.69
C GLY A 160 -21.18 -8.83 4.99
N ILE A 161 -20.10 -8.41 5.62
CA ILE A 161 -20.12 -7.69 6.89
C ILE A 161 -19.40 -6.35 6.73
N ALA A 162 -19.97 -5.31 7.33
CA ALA A 162 -19.31 -4.03 7.45
C ALA A 162 -18.17 -4.11 8.47
N LEU A 163 -16.98 -3.64 8.09
CA LEU A 163 -15.79 -3.64 8.95
C LEU A 163 -15.63 -2.34 9.74
N ALA A 164 -16.31 -1.29 9.30
CA ALA A 164 -16.36 0.00 9.99
C ALA A 164 -17.80 0.46 10.21
N THR A 165 -18.00 1.18 11.31
CA THR A 165 -19.22 1.95 11.57
C THR A 165 -18.89 3.42 11.35
N ASN A 166 -19.74 4.15 10.61
CA ASN A 166 -19.56 5.59 10.44
C ASN A 166 -19.81 6.29 11.79
N PRO A 167 -18.83 7.01 12.38
CA PRO A 167 -18.99 7.67 13.68
C PRO A 167 -19.86 8.95 13.62
N GLY A 168 -20.52 9.24 12.50
CA GLY A 168 -21.37 10.41 12.27
C GLY A 168 -20.70 11.50 11.43
N LEU A 169 -19.37 11.46 11.29
CA LEU A 169 -18.61 12.32 10.38
C LEU A 169 -17.93 11.46 9.31
N ASP A 170 -18.38 11.60 8.06
CA ASP A 170 -17.77 10.91 6.94
C ASP A 170 -16.54 11.67 6.43
N VAL A 171 -15.39 11.35 7.01
CA VAL A 171 -14.09 11.94 6.64
C VAL A 171 -13.72 11.63 5.18
N HIS A 172 -14.12 10.46 4.66
CA HIS A 172 -13.86 10.09 3.28
C HIS A 172 -14.67 10.99 2.34
N ALA A 173 -15.98 11.10 2.56
CA ALA A 173 -16.84 11.98 1.76
C ALA A 173 -16.37 13.46 1.81
N LEU A 174 -15.95 13.96 2.97
CA LEU A 174 -15.37 15.30 3.09
C LEU A 174 -14.07 15.44 2.31
N ALA A 175 -13.19 14.43 2.37
CA ALA A 175 -11.96 14.41 1.59
C ALA A 175 -12.25 14.36 0.08
N THR A 176 -13.24 13.59 -0.36
CA THR A 176 -13.66 13.55 -1.77
C THR A 176 -14.19 14.92 -2.21
N GLN A 177 -14.98 15.60 -1.38
CA GLN A 177 -15.62 16.86 -1.74
C GLN A 177 -14.66 18.07 -1.68
N GLN A 178 -13.78 18.15 -0.68
CA GLN A 178 -12.98 19.35 -0.38
C GLN A 178 -11.46 19.10 -0.50
N GLY A 179 -11.03 17.85 -0.50
CA GLY A 179 -9.62 17.47 -0.36
C GLY A 179 -8.74 17.93 -1.52
N GLY A 180 -9.28 18.03 -2.74
CA GLY A 180 -8.53 18.46 -3.91
C GLY A 180 -7.83 19.83 -3.74
N ARG A 181 -8.45 20.74 -2.98
CA ARG A 181 -7.90 22.07 -2.63
C ARG A 181 -6.65 22.00 -1.75
N PHE A 182 -6.50 20.91 -1.00
CA PHE A 182 -5.40 20.66 -0.07
C PHE A 182 -4.43 19.58 -0.57
N GLY A 183 -4.57 19.17 -1.83
CA GLY A 183 -3.74 18.10 -2.39
C GLY A 183 -4.04 16.73 -1.80
N ILE A 184 -5.28 16.49 -1.39
CA ILE A 184 -5.80 15.20 -0.96
C ILE A 184 -6.63 14.62 -2.12
N ASP A 185 -6.45 13.33 -2.38
CA ASP A 185 -7.21 12.55 -3.36
C ASP A 185 -7.92 11.41 -2.61
N ALA A 186 -9.23 11.45 -2.60
CA ALA A 186 -10.10 10.46 -1.94
C ALA A 186 -11.21 9.99 -2.89
N GLU A 187 -10.91 9.94 -4.19
CA GLU A 187 -11.85 9.46 -5.21
C GLU A 187 -11.79 7.93 -5.39
N TYR A 188 -10.95 7.24 -4.62
CA TYR A 188 -10.59 5.84 -4.85
C TYR A 188 -10.86 4.93 -3.64
N GLY A 189 -11.65 3.88 -3.87
CA GLY A 189 -11.72 2.69 -3.01
C GLY A 189 -10.84 1.57 -3.56
N SER A 190 -10.34 0.69 -2.70
CA SER A 190 -9.55 -0.46 -3.10
C SER A 190 -10.15 -1.75 -2.56
N ALA A 191 -10.21 -2.77 -3.39
CA ALA A 191 -10.67 -4.09 -3.00
C ALA A 191 -9.74 -5.18 -3.55
N SER A 192 -9.60 -6.27 -2.80
CA SER A 192 -8.82 -7.44 -3.20
C SER A 192 -9.66 -8.69 -2.96
N TYR A 193 -9.68 -9.61 -3.92
CA TYR A 193 -10.39 -10.87 -3.80
C TYR A 193 -9.47 -12.06 -3.96
N GLN A 194 -9.78 -13.15 -3.25
CA GLN A 194 -9.04 -14.40 -3.28
C GLN A 194 -10.00 -15.59 -3.08
N PRO A 195 -9.61 -16.81 -3.46
CA PRO A 195 -10.41 -18.01 -3.18
C PRO A 195 -10.74 -18.18 -1.69
N MET A 196 -11.90 -18.76 -1.40
CA MET A 196 -12.21 -19.32 -0.08
C MET A 196 -12.06 -20.84 -0.12
N GLY A 197 -11.72 -21.42 1.02
CA GLY A 197 -11.49 -22.85 1.13
C GLY A 197 -11.20 -23.24 2.57
N ASP A 198 -11.34 -24.54 2.87
CA ASP A 198 -11.16 -25.02 4.22
C ASP A 198 -9.69 -24.91 4.71
N GLY A 199 -9.53 -24.23 5.83
CA GLY A 199 -8.24 -23.89 6.41
C GLY A 199 -7.40 -22.99 5.51
N TYR A 200 -8.04 -22.10 4.75
CA TYR A 200 -7.36 -21.07 3.95
C TYR A 200 -7.09 -19.86 4.84
N GLU A 201 -5.92 -19.24 4.68
CA GLU A 201 -5.50 -18.10 5.46
C GLU A 201 -4.77 -17.07 4.60
N TYR A 202 -5.10 -15.81 4.84
CA TYR A 202 -4.59 -14.66 4.08
C TYR A 202 -4.12 -13.55 5.02
N VAL A 203 -2.98 -12.97 4.67
CA VAL A 203 -2.53 -11.69 5.23
C VAL A 203 -2.96 -10.58 4.28
N VAL A 204 -3.81 -9.69 4.77
CA VAL A 204 -4.33 -8.54 4.06
C VAL A 204 -3.49 -7.32 4.42
N ASN A 205 -2.82 -6.77 3.41
CA ASN A 205 -2.05 -5.54 3.50
C ASN A 205 -2.68 -4.44 2.64
N ILE A 206 -2.37 -3.20 2.97
CA ILE A 206 -2.67 -2.02 2.16
C ILE A 206 -1.35 -1.33 1.78
N SER A 207 -1.15 -1.12 0.48
CA SER A 207 -0.07 -0.29 -0.05
C SER A 207 -0.50 1.18 -0.10
N GLN A 208 0.27 2.04 -0.75
CA GLN A 208 -0.19 3.42 -1.01
C GLN A 208 -1.42 3.44 -1.91
N ASP A 209 -1.57 2.43 -2.77
CA ASP A 209 -2.50 2.47 -3.89
C ASP A 209 -3.49 1.31 -3.95
N ALA A 210 -3.23 0.19 -3.28
CA ALA A 210 -4.04 -1.01 -3.42
C ALA A 210 -4.08 -1.88 -2.16
N MET A 211 -5.22 -2.53 -1.97
CA MET A 211 -5.40 -3.68 -1.08
C MET A 211 -4.78 -4.93 -1.69
N ILE A 212 -4.11 -5.73 -0.86
CA ILE A 212 -3.41 -6.94 -1.27
C ILE A 212 -3.70 -8.03 -0.24
N ALA A 213 -4.50 -9.03 -0.62
CA ALA A 213 -4.67 -10.24 0.16
C ALA A 213 -3.68 -11.32 -0.33
N ARG A 214 -2.69 -11.68 0.49
CA ARG A 214 -1.71 -12.74 0.15
C ARG A 214 -2.00 -14.03 0.90
N PRO A 215 -2.07 -15.18 0.21
CA PRO A 215 -2.22 -16.46 0.88
C PRO A 215 -0.97 -16.78 1.70
N THR A 216 -1.15 -17.50 2.81
CA THR A 216 -0.04 -18.21 3.45
C THR A 216 0.53 -19.27 2.51
N GLU A 217 1.75 -19.73 2.78
CA GLU A 217 2.38 -20.77 1.94
C GLU A 217 1.53 -22.06 1.89
N GLU A 218 0.97 -22.47 3.02
CA GLU A 218 0.05 -23.62 3.08
C GLU A 218 -1.20 -23.40 2.21
N THR A 219 -1.78 -22.20 2.29
CA THR A 219 -2.95 -21.82 1.51
C THR A 219 -2.62 -21.80 0.02
N ARG A 220 -1.47 -21.22 -0.37
CA ARG A 220 -0.99 -21.21 -1.76
C ARG A 220 -0.85 -22.63 -2.31
N LEU A 221 -0.25 -23.54 -1.55
CA LEU A 221 -0.11 -24.95 -1.96
C LEU A 221 -1.45 -25.67 -2.07
N LYS A 222 -2.44 -25.35 -1.21
CA LYS A 222 -3.80 -25.87 -1.35
C LYS A 222 -4.47 -25.31 -2.60
N ILE A 223 -4.31 -24.01 -2.90
CA ILE A 223 -4.86 -23.37 -4.09
C ILE A 223 -4.33 -24.04 -5.35
N GLU A 224 -3.02 -24.27 -5.39
CA GLU A 224 -2.32 -24.88 -6.54
C GLU A 224 -2.72 -26.34 -6.81
N LYS A 225 -3.27 -27.03 -5.80
CA LYS A 225 -3.71 -28.43 -5.94
C LYS A 225 -5.19 -28.55 -6.30
N ALA A 226 -5.98 -27.53 -6.07
CA ALA A 226 -7.42 -27.57 -6.28
C ALA A 226 -7.80 -26.91 -7.61
N ALA A 227 -8.76 -27.52 -8.30
CA ALA A 227 -9.40 -26.92 -9.45
C ALA A 227 -10.41 -25.89 -8.94
N TYR A 228 -10.11 -24.61 -9.07
CA TYR A 228 -11.01 -23.52 -8.69
C TYR A 228 -11.87 -23.10 -9.87
N PRO A 229 -13.17 -22.81 -9.67
CA PRO A 229 -13.98 -22.17 -10.70
C PRO A 229 -13.31 -20.86 -11.16
N GLY A 230 -12.77 -20.84 -12.38
CA GLY A 230 -12.06 -19.67 -12.93
C GLY A 230 -10.53 -19.66 -12.71
N TYR A 231 -9.96 -20.63 -12.00
CA TYR A 231 -8.51 -20.84 -11.91
C TYR A 231 -8.21 -22.35 -11.95
N GLU A 232 -7.81 -22.84 -13.12
CA GLU A 232 -7.42 -24.25 -13.32
C GLU A 232 -5.89 -24.32 -13.33
N THR A 233 -5.32 -24.97 -12.31
CA THR A 233 -3.88 -25.21 -12.23
C THR A 233 -3.49 -26.28 -13.25
N GLY A 234 -2.66 -25.93 -14.24
CA GLY A 234 -1.96 -26.93 -15.06
C GLY A 234 -2.60 -27.37 -16.38
N LYS A 235 -3.49 -26.57 -17.00
CA LYS A 235 -3.61 -26.67 -18.46
C LYS A 235 -2.45 -25.90 -19.08
N GLU A 236 -1.37 -26.62 -19.40
CA GLU A 236 -0.49 -26.19 -20.48
C GLU A 236 -1.39 -25.83 -21.66
N VAL A 237 -1.35 -24.56 -22.05
CA VAL A 237 -1.90 -24.09 -23.30
C VAL A 237 -0.99 -24.65 -24.38
N ASN A 238 -1.15 -25.94 -24.69
CA ASN A 238 -0.66 -26.50 -25.94
C ASN A 238 -1.54 -25.89 -27.03
N GLN A 239 -1.03 -24.81 -27.62
CA GLN A 239 -1.46 -24.30 -28.92
C GLN A 239 -1.06 -25.28 -30.02
#